data_AF-A0A3D5PD20-F1
#
_entry.id   AF-A0A3D5PD20-F1
#
_cell.length_a   1.000
_cell.length_b   1.000
_cell.length_c   1.000
_cell.angle_alpha   90.00
_cell.angle_beta   90.00
_cell.angle_gamma   90.00
#
_symmetry.space_group_name_H-M   'P 1'
#
loop_
_entity.id
_entity.type
_entity.pdbx_description
1 polymer ?
#
loop_
_entity_poly.entity_id
_entity_poly.type
_entity_poly.pdbx_seq_one_letter_code
_entity_poly.pdbx_strand_id
1 'polypeptide(L)'
;MVEKLRKNYSLSLWLTRLFFYISFVFCNWFDIESAFNYMSYAGLFGLALERSFWLVAASGLIGAVITEVLIWLILRFVFYVSKIVMVPRNEFTVLFLLCLIPINLILGALNLLFYLTPLVISWGSVLFEFVVATPFLWLFFVKTKQLYFNDKAAPYYFKVFAIAYLIYFGLKLVSVLLEAL
;
A
#
# COMPACT_ATOMS: atom_id res chain seq x y z
N MET A 1 -44.48 12.47 -3.96
CA MET A 1 -43.48 12.49 -2.87
C MET A 1 -42.87 11.11 -2.64
N VAL A 2 -43.69 10.06 -2.56
CA VAL A 2 -43.27 8.66 -2.36
C VAL A 2 -42.34 8.12 -3.47
N GLU A 3 -42.58 8.45 -4.74
CA GLU A 3 -41.69 8.03 -5.85
C GLU A 3 -40.27 8.62 -5.75
N LYS A 4 -40.14 9.90 -5.34
CA LYS A 4 -38.83 10.53 -5.14
C LYS A 4 -38.06 9.86 -4.00
N LEU A 5 -38.75 9.51 -2.90
CA LEU A 5 -38.16 8.78 -1.79
C LEU A 5 -37.70 7.38 -2.20
N ARG A 6 -38.52 6.64 -2.97
CA ARG A 6 -38.15 5.32 -3.50
C ARG A 6 -36.92 5.39 -4.42
N LYS A 7 -36.86 6.38 -5.33
CA LYS A 7 -35.73 6.58 -6.24
C LYS A 7 -34.44 6.91 -5.48
N ASN A 8 -34.51 7.77 -4.47
CA ASN A 8 -33.37 8.12 -3.63
C ASN A 8 -32.88 6.92 -2.80
N TYR A 9 -33.80 6.12 -2.27
CA TYR A 9 -33.47 4.89 -1.55
C TYR A 9 -32.79 3.86 -2.45
N SER A 10 -33.32 3.62 -3.66
CA SER A 10 -32.68 2.71 -4.62
C SER A 10 -31.28 3.17 -5.02
N LEU A 11 -31.07 4.48 -5.15
CA LEU A 11 -29.79 5.06 -5.49
C LEU A 11 -28.79 4.91 -4.33
N SER A 12 -29.22 5.15 -3.09
CA SER A 12 -28.41 4.94 -1.89
C SER A 12 -27.97 3.48 -1.74
N LEU A 13 -28.87 2.54 -2.00
CA LEU A 13 -28.59 1.11 -1.95
C LEU A 13 -27.54 0.71 -2.99
N TRP A 14 -27.69 1.22 -4.21
CA TRP A 14 -26.72 0.98 -5.29
C TRP A 14 -25.35 1.59 -4.99
N LEU A 15 -25.30 2.83 -4.51
CA LEU A 15 -24.05 3.48 -4.11
C LEU A 15 -23.34 2.73 -2.99
N THR A 16 -24.07 2.27 -1.97
CA THR A 16 -23.48 1.56 -0.83
C THR A 16 -22.82 0.26 -1.28
N ARG A 17 -23.47 -0.48 -2.19
CA ARG A 17 -22.89 -1.69 -2.81
C ARG A 17 -21.66 -1.39 -3.63
N LEU A 18 -21.71 -0.34 -4.47
CA LEU A 18 -20.58 0.06 -5.29
C LEU A 18 -19.38 0.47 -4.44
N PHE A 19 -19.59 1.28 -3.40
CA PHE A 19 -18.52 1.64 -2.46
C PHE A 19 -17.99 0.43 -1.69
N PHE A 20 -18.86 -0.50 -1.29
CA PHE A 20 -18.44 -1.75 -0.67
C PHE A 20 -17.53 -2.54 -1.61
N TYR A 21 -17.92 -2.75 -2.87
CA TYR A 21 -17.10 -3.48 -3.85
C TYR A 21 -15.74 -2.83 -4.08
N ILE A 22 -15.70 -1.51 -4.28
CA ILE A 22 -14.44 -0.78 -4.46
C ILE A 22 -13.56 -0.90 -3.22
N SER A 23 -14.13 -0.69 -2.03
CA SER A 23 -13.39 -0.80 -0.77
C SER A 23 -12.87 -2.22 -0.53
N PHE A 24 -13.64 -3.24 -0.89
CA PHE A 24 -13.28 -4.64 -0.70
C PHE A 24 -12.13 -5.04 -1.62
N VAL A 25 -12.19 -4.66 -2.90
CA VAL A 25 -11.07 -4.86 -3.85
C VAL A 25 -9.82 -4.13 -3.34
N PHE A 26 -9.96 -2.87 -2.90
CA PHE A 26 -8.86 -2.08 -2.36
C PHE A 26 -8.28 -2.62 -1.05
N CYS A 27 -9.04 -3.38 -0.27
CA CYS A 27 -8.52 -4.07 0.90
C CYS A 27 -7.72 -5.32 0.51
N ASN A 28 -8.23 -6.12 -0.42
CA ASN A 28 -7.73 -7.48 -0.68
C ASN A 28 -6.77 -7.59 -1.88
N TRP A 29 -6.55 -6.52 -2.66
CA TRP A 29 -5.73 -6.59 -3.88
C TRP A 29 -4.33 -7.18 -3.63
N PHE A 30 -3.70 -6.80 -2.52
CA PHE A 30 -2.34 -7.25 -2.16
C PHE A 30 -2.31 -8.77 -1.89
N ASP A 31 -3.27 -9.29 -1.13
CA ASP A 31 -3.35 -10.72 -0.82
C ASP A 31 -3.67 -11.53 -2.07
N ILE A 32 -4.59 -11.04 -2.91
CA ILE A 32 -4.95 -11.66 -4.19
C ILE A 32 -3.73 -11.73 -5.13
N GLU A 33 -2.99 -10.63 -5.25
CA GLU A 33 -1.77 -10.58 -6.06
C GLU A 33 -0.72 -11.57 -5.54
N SER A 34 -0.52 -11.62 -4.22
CA SER A 34 0.40 -12.57 -3.59
C SER A 34 0.01 -14.03 -3.84
N ALA A 35 -1.29 -14.34 -3.82
CA ALA A 35 -1.80 -15.68 -4.09
C ALA A 35 -1.59 -16.09 -5.56
N PHE A 36 -1.82 -15.16 -6.50
CA PHE A 36 -1.56 -15.43 -7.92
C PHE A 36 -0.07 -15.64 -8.20
N ASN A 37 0.81 -14.84 -7.59
CA ASN A 37 2.25 -15.04 -7.69
C ASN A 37 2.65 -16.44 -7.16
N TYR A 38 2.16 -16.84 -5.98
CA TYR A 38 2.42 -18.16 -5.42
C TYR A 38 1.94 -19.30 -6.33
N MET A 39 0.73 -19.20 -6.88
CA MET A 39 0.19 -20.23 -7.77
C MET A 39 0.95 -20.32 -9.10
N SER A 40 1.48 -19.20 -9.59
CA SER A 40 2.35 -19.19 -10.76
C SER A 40 3.69 -19.87 -10.48
N TYR A 41 4.32 -19.57 -9.34
CA TYR A 41 5.54 -20.29 -8.91
C TYR A 41 5.32 -21.79 -8.75
N ALA A 42 4.12 -22.21 -8.33
CA ALA A 42 3.73 -23.61 -8.25
C ALA A 42 3.42 -24.26 -9.62
N GLY A 43 3.53 -23.51 -10.73
CA GLY A 43 3.29 -24.00 -12.09
C GLY A 43 1.81 -24.19 -12.45
N LEU A 44 0.88 -23.67 -11.65
CA LEU A 44 -0.57 -23.80 -11.89
C LEU A 44 -1.10 -22.76 -12.89
N PHE A 45 -0.44 -21.60 -13.00
CA PHE A 45 -0.76 -20.55 -13.96
C PHE A 45 0.45 -20.22 -14.84
N GLY A 46 0.18 -19.76 -16.07
CA GLY A 46 1.24 -19.27 -16.94
C GLY A 46 1.74 -17.88 -16.51
N LEU A 47 3.04 -17.62 -16.72
CA LEU A 47 3.74 -16.37 -16.38
C LEU A 47 3.02 -15.07 -16.80
N ALA A 48 2.19 -15.11 -17.86
CA ALA A 48 1.42 -13.96 -18.33
C ALA A 48 0.32 -13.49 -17.35
N LEU A 49 -0.08 -14.31 -16.38
CA LEU A 49 -1.09 -13.96 -15.37
C LEU A 49 -0.51 -13.29 -14.11
N GLU A 50 0.81 -13.34 -13.89
CA GLU A 50 1.44 -12.97 -12.61
C GLU A 50 1.21 -11.51 -12.18
N ARG A 51 0.92 -10.60 -13.12
CA ARG A 51 0.82 -9.15 -12.84
C ARG A 51 -0.37 -8.45 -13.47
N SER A 52 -1.40 -9.21 -13.83
CA SER A 52 -2.59 -8.63 -14.46
C SER A 52 -3.46 -7.91 -13.44
N PHE A 53 -3.39 -6.57 -13.43
CA PHE A 53 -4.29 -5.71 -12.65
C PHE A 53 -5.77 -6.07 -12.86
N TRP A 54 -6.16 -6.38 -14.10
CA TRP A 54 -7.53 -6.73 -14.45
C TRP A 54 -7.99 -8.03 -13.81
N LEU A 55 -7.10 -9.01 -13.68
CA LEU A 55 -7.42 -10.29 -13.03
C LEU A 55 -7.57 -10.11 -11.51
N VAL A 56 -6.70 -9.32 -10.89
CA VAL A 56 -6.81 -8.97 -9.46
C VAL A 56 -8.11 -8.22 -9.18
N ALA A 57 -8.46 -7.25 -10.03
CA ALA A 57 -9.72 -6.53 -9.92
C ALA A 57 -10.93 -7.45 -10.11
N ALA A 58 -10.90 -8.33 -11.11
CA ALA A 58 -11.98 -9.28 -11.38
C ALA A 58 -12.18 -10.29 -10.24
N SER A 59 -11.11 -10.90 -9.72
CA SER A 59 -11.19 -11.83 -8.59
C SER A 59 -11.64 -11.13 -7.31
N GLY A 60 -11.16 -9.90 -7.07
CA GLY A 60 -11.62 -9.06 -5.96
C GLY A 60 -13.11 -8.72 -6.04
N LEU A 61 -13.62 -8.41 -7.24
CA LEU A 61 -15.05 -8.16 -7.47
C LEU A 61 -15.89 -9.41 -7.23
N ILE A 62 -15.45 -10.57 -7.71
CA ILE A 62 -16.12 -11.86 -7.45
C ILE A 62 -16.15 -12.13 -5.94
N GLY A 63 -15.01 -11.92 -5.25
CA GLY A 63 -14.92 -12.05 -3.80
C GLY A 63 -15.87 -11.11 -3.06
N ALA A 64 -16.00 -9.86 -3.52
CA ALA A 64 -16.92 -8.89 -2.93
C ALA A 64 -18.39 -9.31 -3.07
N VAL A 65 -18.78 -9.82 -4.24
CA VAL A 65 -20.15 -10.33 -4.49
C VAL A 65 -20.45 -11.54 -3.60
N ILE A 66 -19.52 -12.50 -3.51
CA ILE A 66 -19.68 -13.67 -2.65
C ILE A 66 -19.82 -13.24 -1.18
N THR A 67 -18.98 -12.30 -0.74
CA THR A 67 -19.01 -11.78 0.63
C THR A 67 -20.33 -11.06 0.93
N GLU A 68 -20.86 -10.25 0.01
CA GLU A 68 -22.17 -9.61 0.19
C GLU A 68 -23.28 -10.67 0.38
N VAL A 69 -23.29 -11.70 -0.47
CA VAL A 69 -24.30 -12.78 -0.39
C VAL A 69 -24.18 -13.53 0.94
N LEU A 70 -22.95 -13.83 1.38
CA LEU A 70 -22.71 -14.48 2.67
C LEU A 70 -23.16 -13.61 3.84
N ILE A 71 -22.84 -12.31 3.84
CA ILE A 71 -23.31 -11.36 4.86
C ILE A 71 -24.83 -11.36 4.93
N TRP A 72 -25.50 -11.30 3.77
CA TRP A 72 -26.96 -11.33 3.72
C TRP A 72 -27.56 -12.63 4.30
N LEU A 73 -26.95 -13.78 4.01
CA LEU A 73 -27.36 -15.08 4.55
C LEU A 73 -27.12 -15.15 6.07
N ILE A 74 -25.94 -14.74 6.54
CA ILE A 74 -25.55 -14.77 7.95
C ILE A 74 -26.46 -13.84 8.76
N LEU A 75 -26.69 -12.61 8.31
CA LEU A 75 -27.58 -11.68 9.01
C LEU A 75 -29.01 -12.24 9.11
N ARG A 76 -29.53 -12.87 8.04
CA ARG A 76 -30.83 -13.54 8.10
C ARG A 76 -30.87 -14.67 9.13
N PHE A 77 -29.81 -15.48 9.18
CA PHE A 77 -29.68 -16.55 10.14
C PHE A 77 -29.62 -16.02 11.58
N VAL A 78 -28.80 -14.99 11.83
CA VAL A 78 -28.67 -14.35 13.16
C VAL A 78 -30.00 -13.75 13.62
N PHE A 79 -30.72 -13.04 12.74
CA PHE A 79 -32.03 -12.49 13.09
C PHE A 79 -33.08 -13.57 13.33
N TYR A 80 -33.01 -14.68 12.59
CA TYR A 80 -33.89 -15.83 12.81
C TYR A 80 -33.66 -16.46 14.19
N VAL A 81 -32.40 -16.75 14.54
CA VAL A 81 -32.02 -17.34 15.84
C VAL A 81 -32.36 -16.39 17.00
N SER A 82 -32.11 -15.10 16.82
CA SER A 82 -32.33 -14.07 17.86
C SER A 82 -33.81 -13.68 18.02
N LYS A 83 -34.71 -14.21 17.19
CA LYS A 83 -36.16 -13.89 17.18
C LYS A 83 -36.49 -12.40 17.05
N ILE A 84 -35.61 -11.61 16.43
CA ILE A 84 -35.83 -10.18 16.20
C ILE A 84 -36.60 -10.03 14.89
N VAL A 85 -37.91 -9.74 14.99
CA VAL A 85 -38.81 -9.63 13.82
C VAL A 85 -39.02 -8.17 13.39
N MET A 86 -38.77 -7.20 14.27
CA MET A 86 -39.10 -5.80 14.03
C MET A 86 -38.16 -5.07 13.05
N VAL A 87 -36.96 -5.60 12.78
CA VAL A 87 -35.96 -4.90 11.97
C VAL A 87 -36.14 -5.22 10.48
N PRO A 88 -36.26 -4.21 9.59
CA PRO A 88 -36.28 -4.43 8.15
C PRO A 88 -34.94 -5.01 7.68
N ARG A 89 -34.95 -6.31 7.36
CA ARG A 89 -33.74 -7.12 7.11
C ARG A 89 -32.82 -6.52 6.04
N ASN A 90 -33.39 -6.02 4.94
CA ASN A 90 -32.63 -5.48 3.82
C ASN A 90 -31.99 -4.13 4.16
N GLU A 91 -32.67 -3.27 4.91
CA GLU A 91 -32.11 -1.99 5.36
C GLU A 91 -30.94 -2.22 6.33
N PHE A 92 -31.07 -3.21 7.22
CA PHE A 92 -29.99 -3.58 8.12
C PHE A 92 -28.77 -4.12 7.37
N THR A 93 -28.96 -4.92 6.32
CA THR A 93 -27.85 -5.39 5.48
C THR A 93 -27.09 -4.21 4.86
N VAL A 94 -27.80 -3.20 4.36
CA VAL A 94 -27.19 -1.99 3.77
C VAL A 94 -26.42 -1.19 4.82
N LEU A 95 -27.00 -0.98 6.01
CA LEU A 95 -26.31 -0.31 7.11
C LEU A 95 -25.06 -1.08 7.55
N PHE A 96 -25.13 -2.40 7.60
CA PHE A 96 -23.99 -3.25 7.94
C PHE A 96 -22.87 -3.14 6.89
N LEU A 97 -23.20 -3.17 5.60
CA LEU A 97 -22.23 -2.93 4.53
C LEU A 97 -21.59 -1.55 4.65
N LEU A 98 -22.37 -0.53 5.02
CA LEU A 98 -21.88 0.83 5.21
C LEU A 98 -20.83 0.90 6.35
N CYS A 99 -21.01 0.12 7.42
CA CYS A 99 -20.02 -0.02 8.48
C CYS A 99 -18.74 -0.75 8.04
N LEU A 100 -18.83 -1.67 7.07
CA LEU A 100 -17.66 -2.41 6.57
C LEU A 100 -16.79 -1.57 5.61
N ILE A 101 -17.37 -0.63 4.87
CA ILE A 101 -16.63 0.25 3.96
C ILE A 101 -15.43 0.93 4.63
N PRO A 102 -15.58 1.68 5.75
CA PRO A 102 -14.44 2.34 6.38
C PRO A 102 -13.41 1.34 6.92
N ILE A 103 -13.84 0.16 7.41
CA ILE A 103 -12.93 -0.89 7.87
C ILE A 103 -12.05 -1.38 6.71
N ASN A 104 -12.67 -1.67 5.56
CA ASN A 104 -11.96 -2.09 4.35
C ASN A 104 -11.02 -0.99 3.83
N LEU A 105 -11.42 0.28 3.89
CA LEU A 105 -10.57 1.40 3.48
C LEU A 105 -9.34 1.56 4.38
N ILE A 106 -9.50 1.41 5.70
CA ILE A 106 -8.38 1.46 6.65
C ILE A 106 -7.40 0.31 6.38
N LEU A 107 -7.91 -0.91 6.20
CA LEU A 107 -7.08 -2.08 5.89
C LEU A 107 -6.36 -1.93 4.54
N GLY A 108 -7.05 -1.46 3.50
CA GLY A 108 -6.44 -1.17 2.20
C GLY A 108 -5.35 -0.10 2.29
N ALA A 109 -5.55 0.94 3.11
CA ALA A 109 -4.54 1.96 3.36
C ALA A 109 -3.31 1.40 4.09
N LEU A 110 -3.51 0.50 5.06
CA LEU A 110 -2.40 -0.20 5.74
C LEU A 110 -1.62 -1.08 4.77
N ASN A 111 -2.31 -1.81 3.88
CA ASN A 111 -1.66 -2.61 2.84
C ASN A 111 -0.87 -1.74 1.85
N LEU A 112 -1.38 -0.56 1.51
CA LEU A 112 -0.67 0.41 0.67
C LEU A 112 0.59 0.95 1.38
N LEU A 113 0.50 1.25 2.68
CA LEU A 113 1.67 1.61 3.47
C LEU A 113 2.69 0.48 3.49
N PHE A 114 2.28 -0.77 3.73
CA PHE A 114 3.17 -1.93 3.71
C PHE A 114 3.85 -2.09 2.34
N TYR A 115 3.11 -1.92 1.25
CA TYR A 115 3.65 -1.97 -0.11
C TYR A 115 4.67 -0.87 -0.40
N LEU A 116 4.43 0.36 0.07
CA LEU A 116 5.36 1.48 -0.13
C LEU A 116 6.56 1.46 0.84
N THR A 117 6.44 0.81 1.99
CA THR A 117 7.45 0.82 3.05
C THR A 117 8.84 0.35 2.57
N PRO A 118 8.99 -0.76 1.83
CA PRO A 118 10.27 -1.17 1.27
C PRO A 118 10.92 -0.10 0.38
N LEU A 119 10.13 0.59 -0.43
CA LEU A 119 10.61 1.66 -1.31
C LEU A 119 11.05 2.88 -0.50
N VAL A 120 10.26 3.26 0.52
CA VAL A 120 10.61 4.38 1.40
C VAL A 120 11.86 4.06 2.23
N ILE A 121 12.04 2.82 2.68
CA ILE A 121 13.22 2.40 3.44
C ILE A 121 14.45 2.34 2.53
N SER A 122 14.35 1.74 1.34
CA SER A 122 15.49 1.61 0.42
C SER A 122 15.99 2.98 -0.05
N TRP A 123 15.10 3.83 -0.55
CA TRP A 123 15.47 5.20 -0.98
C TRP A 123 15.75 6.12 0.20
N GLY A 124 15.02 5.96 1.31
CA GLY A 124 15.25 6.70 2.54
C GLY A 124 16.65 6.45 3.09
N SER A 125 17.15 5.21 3.05
CA SER A 125 18.49 4.88 3.53
C SER A 125 19.57 5.73 2.85
N VAL A 126 19.49 5.91 1.53
CA VAL A 126 20.46 6.72 0.77
C VAL A 126 20.36 8.20 1.12
N LEU A 127 19.13 8.73 1.19
CA LEU A 127 18.90 10.15 1.48
C LEU A 127 19.26 10.51 2.92
N PHE A 128 18.86 9.70 3.89
CA PHE A 128 19.17 9.92 5.31
C PHE A 128 20.66 9.80 5.56
N GLU A 129 21.34 8.80 4.97
CA GLU A 129 22.79 8.71 5.08
C GLU A 129 23.50 9.89 4.43
N PHE A 130 23.02 10.42 3.29
CA PHE A 130 23.59 11.64 2.71
C PHE A 130 23.46 12.84 3.64
N VAL A 131 22.25 13.06 4.18
CA VAL A 131 21.95 14.18 5.07
C VAL A 131 22.77 14.09 6.37
N VAL A 132 22.99 12.88 6.89
CA VAL A 132 23.77 12.66 8.11
C VAL A 132 25.27 12.67 7.82
N ALA A 133 25.75 11.99 6.79
CA ALA A 133 27.19 11.88 6.50
C ALA A 133 27.80 13.22 6.07
N THR A 134 27.07 14.06 5.35
CA THR A 134 27.56 15.37 4.88
C THR A 134 28.12 16.25 6.01
N PRO A 135 27.38 16.54 7.11
CA PRO A 135 27.90 17.34 8.21
C PRO A 135 29.03 16.64 8.98
N PHE A 136 28.99 15.33 9.17
CA PHE A 136 30.09 14.60 9.84
C PHE A 136 31.40 14.64 9.02
N LEU A 137 31.31 14.47 7.71
CA LEU A 137 32.47 14.53 6.82
C LEU A 137 32.99 15.96 6.66
N TRP A 138 32.11 16.95 6.70
CA TRP A 138 32.51 18.35 6.79
C TRP A 138 33.29 18.63 8.08
N LEU A 139 32.77 18.20 9.23
CA LEU A 139 33.47 18.32 10.51
C LEU A 139 34.81 17.59 10.51
N PHE A 140 34.85 16.38 9.93
CA PHE A 140 36.07 15.62 9.74
C PHE A 140 37.10 16.39 8.91
N PHE A 141 36.70 16.94 7.76
CA PHE A 141 37.55 17.78 6.91
C PHE A 141 38.09 19.02 7.64
N VAL A 142 37.24 19.72 8.41
CA VAL A 142 37.66 20.89 9.19
C VAL A 142 38.73 20.51 10.21
N LYS A 143 38.55 19.38 10.91
CA LYS A 143 39.50 18.90 11.91
C LYS A 143 40.81 18.42 11.28
N THR A 144 40.77 17.64 10.20
CA THR A 144 41.98 17.15 9.53
C THR A 144 42.76 18.27 8.84
N LYS A 145 42.06 19.26 8.26
CA LYS A 145 42.69 20.48 7.74
C LYS A 145 43.53 21.17 8.82
N GLN A 146 42.98 21.37 10.02
CA GLN A 146 43.67 22.04 11.13
C GLN A 146 44.89 21.27 11.65
N LEU A 147 44.83 19.94 11.64
CA LEU A 147 45.87 19.10 12.25
C LEU A 147 47.03 18.76 11.29
N TYR A 148 46.75 18.59 9.99
CA TYR A 148 47.69 17.93 9.08
C TYR A 148 48.08 18.73 7.83
N PHE A 149 47.38 19.82 7.48
CA PHE A 149 47.56 20.48 6.19
C PHE A 149 47.82 21.99 6.31
N ASN A 150 48.83 22.48 5.58
CA ASN A 150 49.05 23.92 5.38
C ASN A 150 47.98 24.51 4.44
N ASP A 151 47.73 25.82 4.54
CA ASP A 151 46.70 26.51 3.76
C ASP A 151 46.85 26.38 2.23
N LYS A 152 48.08 26.15 1.74
CA LYS A 152 48.36 25.89 0.32
C LYS A 152 47.94 24.49 -0.15
N ALA A 153 47.93 23.49 0.73
CA ALA A 153 47.58 22.10 0.42
C ALA A 153 46.10 21.78 0.68
N ALA A 154 45.43 22.56 1.54
CA ALA A 154 44.03 22.40 1.88
C ALA A 154 43.05 22.35 0.67
N PRO A 155 43.21 23.14 -0.40
CA PRO A 155 42.29 23.09 -1.55
C PRO A 155 42.42 21.78 -2.34
N TYR A 156 43.63 21.23 -2.44
CA TYR A 156 43.87 19.94 -3.10
C TYR A 156 43.30 18.79 -2.27
N TYR A 157 43.52 18.81 -0.96
CA TYR A 157 42.94 17.82 -0.03
C TYR A 157 41.41 17.83 -0.07
N PHE A 158 40.77 19.01 -0.09
CA PHE A 158 39.31 19.12 -0.22
C PHE A 158 38.81 18.48 -1.52
N LYS A 159 39.47 18.73 -2.66
CA LYS A 159 39.08 18.14 -3.95
C LYS A 159 39.14 16.62 -3.92
N VAL A 160 40.24 16.04 -3.42
CA VAL A 160 40.39 14.58 -3.34
C VAL A 160 39.34 13.98 -2.40
N PHE A 161 39.10 14.62 -1.25
CA PHE A 161 38.09 14.18 -0.28
C PHE A 161 36.67 14.27 -0.83
N ALA A 162 36.33 15.35 -1.54
CA ALA A 162 35.03 15.52 -2.20
C ALA A 162 34.82 14.48 -3.32
N ILE A 163 35.86 14.17 -4.10
CA ILE A 163 35.80 13.12 -5.13
C ILE A 163 35.58 11.74 -4.48
N ALA A 164 36.32 11.42 -3.41
CA ALA A 164 36.14 10.16 -2.68
C ALA A 164 34.71 10.03 -2.09
N TYR A 165 34.18 11.12 -1.55
CA TYR A 165 32.81 11.20 -1.06
C TYR A 165 31.77 10.97 -2.17
N LEU A 166 31.93 11.63 -3.31
CA LEU A 166 31.04 11.46 -4.47
C LEU A 166 31.10 10.04 -5.04
N ILE A 167 32.27 9.41 -5.06
CA ILE A 167 32.42 8.02 -5.49
C ILE A 167 31.71 7.08 -4.52
N TYR A 168 31.87 7.26 -3.20
CA TYR A 168 31.19 6.45 -2.19
C TYR A 168 29.65 6.54 -2.33
N PHE A 169 29.12 7.76 -2.44
CA PHE A 169 27.68 7.97 -2.64
C PHE A 169 27.19 7.45 -4.00
N GLY A 170 27.98 7.61 -5.06
CA GLY A 170 27.68 7.07 -6.38
C GLY A 170 27.59 5.54 -6.36
N LEU A 171 28.53 4.85 -5.72
CA LEU A 171 28.50 3.39 -5.57
C LEU A 171 27.28 2.92 -4.78
N LYS A 172 26.90 3.66 -3.74
CA LYS A 172 25.72 3.32 -2.91
C LYS A 172 24.40 3.57 -3.62
N LEU A 173 24.32 4.62 -4.45
CA LEU A 173 23.18 4.82 -5.36
C LEU A 173 23.06 3.67 -6.36
N VAL A 174 24.18 3.22 -6.93
CA VAL A 174 24.20 2.08 -7.88
C VAL A 174 23.78 0.79 -7.18
N SER A 175 24.21 0.54 -5.94
CA SER A 175 23.78 -0.66 -5.21
C SER A 175 22.27 -0.68 -4.94
N VAL A 176 21.69 0.46 -4.53
CA VAL A 176 20.24 0.57 -4.32
C VAL A 176 19.46 0.44 -5.63
N LEU A 177 19.98 0.97 -6.74
CA LEU A 177 19.39 0.79 -8.07
C LEU A 177 19.43 -0.67 -8.53
N LEU A 178 20.49 -1.41 -8.21
CA LEU A 178 20.61 -2.84 -8.50
C LEU A 178 19.68 -3.69 -7.65
N GLU A 179 19.46 -3.34 -6.38
CA GLU A 179 18.50 -4.02 -5.50
C GLU A 179 17.03 -3.72 -5.87
N ALA A 180 16.78 -2.60 -6.57
CA ALA A 180 15.45 -2.19 -7.01
C ALA A 180 15.04 -2.73 -8.39
N LEU A 181 15.95 -3.41 -9.11
CA LEU A 181 15.78 -3.93 -10.47
C LEU A 181 15.45 -5.43 -10.47
#